data_AF-F6B7U1-F1
#
_entry.id   AF-F6B7U1-F1
#
_cell.length_a   1.000
_cell.length_b   1.000
_cell.length_c   1.000
_cell.angle_alpha   90.00
_cell.angle_beta   90.00
_cell.angle_gamma   90.00
#
_symmetry.space_group_name_H-M   'P 1'
#
loop_
_entity.id
_entity.type
_entity.pdbx_description
1 polymer ?
#
loop_
_entity_poly.entity_id
_entity_poly.type
_entity_poly.pdbx_seq_one_letter_code
_entity_poly.pdbx_strand_id
1 'polypeptide(L)'
;MGKCRICGKPTLGDYQYCMQCNNSRAANKRLQGNTMPRQNSQVSVACKLGADYLKDGYYNDQGYLRKEIFTTEAEMVAGVLAASGMTSASLRRFYNKLRGIYARYQDNKNFDEIKPYLYKFYPNATDAVRRKIVPEEFRRFININVALAEQSPENLKGFVEHFQSVVAYFKDNEGRRN
;
A
#
# COMPACT_ATOMS: atom_id res chain seq x y z
N MET A 1 -9.63 8.77 -58.91
CA MET A 1 -8.90 8.98 -57.63
C MET A 1 -9.71 9.94 -56.77
N GLY A 2 -10.14 9.51 -55.58
CA GLY A 2 -10.85 10.37 -54.64
C GLY A 2 -9.94 11.45 -54.05
N LYS A 3 -10.54 12.51 -53.49
CA LYS A 3 -9.83 13.55 -52.72
C LYS A 3 -10.28 13.53 -51.27
N CYS A 4 -9.33 13.67 -50.36
CA CYS A 4 -9.60 13.67 -48.94
C CYS A 4 -10.43 14.90 -48.56
N ARG A 5 -11.55 14.70 -47.85
CA ARG A 5 -12.44 15.79 -47.41
C ARG A 5 -11.82 16.75 -46.38
N ILE A 6 -10.69 16.39 -45.77
CA ILE A 6 -10.05 17.18 -44.71
C ILE A 6 -8.86 17.99 -45.25
N CYS A 7 -7.99 17.36 -46.04
CA CYS A 7 -6.74 18.00 -46.48
C CYS A 7 -6.60 18.10 -48.02
N GLY A 8 -7.60 17.67 -48.78
CA GLY A 8 -7.61 17.75 -50.25
C GLY A 8 -6.65 16.80 -50.98
N LYS A 9 -5.77 16.08 -50.25
CA LYS A 9 -4.81 15.13 -50.83
C LYS A 9 -5.50 13.93 -51.52
N PRO A 10 -4.89 13.34 -52.56
CA PRO A 10 -5.45 12.17 -53.23
C PRO A 10 -5.60 10.99 -52.26
N THR A 11 -6.73 10.31 -52.35
CA THR A 11 -7.00 9.08 -51.61
C THR A 11 -6.76 7.86 -52.50
N LEU A 12 -6.45 6.73 -51.87
CA LEU A 12 -6.40 5.45 -52.55
C LEU A 12 -7.85 5.06 -52.90
N GLY A 13 -8.18 4.88 -54.17
CA GLY A 13 -9.53 4.47 -54.61
C GLY A 13 -10.67 5.40 -54.15
N ASP A 14 -11.71 4.80 -53.57
CA ASP A 14 -12.96 5.46 -53.15
C ASP A 14 -12.98 5.87 -51.66
N TYR A 15 -11.81 5.90 -51.02
CA TYR A 15 -11.72 6.25 -49.61
C TYR A 15 -12.05 7.74 -49.39
N GLN A 16 -12.89 8.03 -48.39
CA GLN A 16 -13.33 9.39 -48.06
C GLN A 16 -12.21 10.28 -47.46
N TYR A 17 -11.19 9.66 -46.87
CA TYR A 17 -10.08 10.34 -46.20
C TYR A 17 -8.75 9.73 -46.61
N CYS A 18 -7.68 10.54 -46.63
CA CYS A 18 -6.34 10.02 -46.89
C CYS A 18 -5.81 9.28 -45.65
N MET A 19 -4.78 8.45 -45.86
CA MET A 19 -4.18 7.63 -44.81
C MET A 19 -3.67 8.45 -43.61
N GLN A 20 -3.16 9.66 -43.85
CA GLN A 20 -2.70 10.56 -42.79
C GLN A 20 -3.86 11.06 -41.93
N CYS A 21 -4.91 11.60 -42.54
CA CYS A 21 -6.07 12.11 -41.80
C CYS A 21 -6.89 11.00 -41.12
N ASN A 22 -6.94 9.81 -41.71
CA ASN A 22 -7.63 8.67 -41.11
C ASN A 22 -6.89 8.17 -39.86
N ASN A 23 -5.56 8.08 -39.91
CA ASN A 23 -4.75 7.70 -38.75
C ASN A 23 -4.80 8.74 -37.63
N SER A 24 -4.81 10.04 -37.94
CA SER A 24 -5.00 11.09 -36.92
C SER A 24 -6.34 10.98 -36.20
N ARG A 25 -7.41 10.59 -36.91
CA ARG A 25 -8.73 10.35 -36.29
C ARG A 25 -8.76 9.07 -35.45
N ALA A 26 -8.06 8.01 -35.88
CA ALA A 26 -7.92 6.79 -35.09
C ALA A 26 -7.10 7.03 -33.81
N ALA A 27 -6.07 7.87 -33.85
CA ALA A 27 -5.29 8.27 -32.68
C ALA A 27 -6.14 9.04 -31.65
N ASN A 28 -6.98 9.98 -32.11
CA ASN A 28 -7.90 10.70 -31.22
C ASN A 28 -9.02 9.82 -30.66
N LYS A 29 -9.45 8.76 -31.35
CA LYS A 29 -10.45 7.82 -30.82
C LYS A 29 -9.91 6.93 -29.69
N ARG A 30 -8.60 6.72 -29.60
CA ARG A 30 -7.95 5.98 -28.49
C ARG A 30 -7.78 6.81 -27.21
N LEU A 31 -7.96 8.13 -27.28
CA LEU A 31 -7.91 9.03 -26.13
C LEU A 31 -9.26 9.21 -25.41
N GLN A 32 -10.34 8.57 -25.89
CA GLN A 32 -11.67 8.63 -25.27
C GLN A 32 -12.17 7.24 -24.79
N GLY A 33 -11.26 6.42 -24.27
CA GLY A 33 -11.62 5.27 -23.44
C GLY A 33 -11.67 5.69 -21.97
N ASN A 34 -12.88 5.93 -21.45
CA ASN A 34 -13.28 6.15 -20.05
C ASN A 34 -12.16 6.09 -18.99
N THR A 35 -11.63 7.25 -18.61
CA THR A 35 -10.99 7.45 -17.30
C THR A 35 -12.04 7.95 -16.32
N MET A 36 -12.50 7.05 -15.45
CA MET A 36 -13.17 7.46 -14.21
C MET A 36 -12.24 8.42 -13.45
N PRO A 37 -12.73 9.54 -12.90
CA PRO A 37 -11.89 10.44 -12.12
C PRO A 37 -11.54 9.75 -10.80
N ARG A 38 -10.33 9.18 -10.75
CA ARG A 38 -9.73 8.70 -9.52
C ARG A 38 -9.44 9.93 -8.68
N GLN A 39 -10.29 10.19 -7.69
CA GLN A 39 -10.15 11.30 -6.75
C GLN A 39 -8.73 11.30 -6.21
N ASN A 40 -8.00 12.32 -6.63
CA ASN A 40 -6.64 12.59 -6.23
C ASN A 40 -6.70 13.22 -4.84
N SER A 41 -6.86 12.38 -3.82
CA SER A 41 -6.68 12.77 -2.43
C SER A 41 -5.21 13.10 -2.25
N GLN A 42 -4.87 14.37 -2.47
CA GLN A 42 -3.61 14.97 -2.06
C GLN A 42 -3.52 14.90 -0.54
N VAL A 43 -3.06 13.76 -0.02
CA VAL A 43 -2.64 13.66 1.38
C VAL A 43 -1.26 14.30 1.45
N SER A 44 -1.23 15.52 1.98
CA SER A 44 -0.03 16.28 2.30
C SER A 44 0.90 15.44 3.18
N VAL A 45 2.12 15.25 2.69
CA VAL A 45 3.12 14.35 3.26
C VAL A 45 3.68 14.92 4.56
N ALA A 46 3.02 14.60 5.68
CA ALA A 46 3.72 14.54 6.96
C ALA A 46 4.60 13.28 6.92
N CYS A 47 5.91 13.47 6.72
CA CYS A 47 6.90 12.41 6.45
C CYS A 47 7.18 11.48 7.65
N LYS A 48 6.31 11.43 8.67
CA LYS A 48 6.54 10.67 9.92
C LYS A 48 5.22 10.18 10.50
N LEU A 49 5.25 8.99 11.11
CA LEU A 49 4.18 8.55 12.01
C LEU A 49 4.05 9.54 13.17
N GLY A 50 2.85 10.09 13.35
CA GLY A 50 2.53 11.01 14.44
C GLY A 50 2.68 10.36 15.81
N ALA A 51 2.81 11.18 16.86
CA ALA A 51 2.80 10.70 18.24
C ALA A 51 1.46 10.05 18.63
N ASP A 52 0.39 10.45 17.95
CA ASP A 52 -0.98 9.99 18.21
C ASP A 52 -1.34 8.67 17.52
N TYR A 53 -0.41 8.08 16.76
CA TYR A 53 -0.66 6.82 16.05
C TYR A 53 -0.96 5.69 17.03
N LEU A 54 -2.14 5.07 16.88
CA LEU A 54 -2.69 4.02 17.75
C LEU A 54 -2.79 4.41 19.24
N LYS A 55 -2.93 5.70 19.57
CA LYS A 55 -3.12 6.14 20.96
C LYS A 55 -4.35 5.49 21.63
N ASP A 56 -5.41 5.26 20.84
CA ASP A 56 -6.67 4.66 21.30
C ASP A 56 -6.67 3.13 21.10
N GLY A 57 -5.53 2.53 20.74
CA GLY A 57 -5.40 1.09 20.47
C GLY A 57 -6.18 0.60 19.24
N TYR A 58 -6.34 -0.72 19.14
CA TYR A 58 -7.03 -1.38 18.02
C TYR A 58 -8.54 -1.53 18.21
N TYR A 59 -9.01 -1.45 19.45
CA TYR A 59 -10.38 -1.79 19.82
C TYR A 59 -11.14 -0.56 20.29
N ASN A 60 -12.44 -0.52 20.02
CA ASN A 60 -13.33 0.48 20.57
C ASN A 60 -13.83 0.06 21.96
N ASP A 61 -14.58 0.95 22.62
CA ASP A 61 -15.15 0.70 23.96
C ASP A 61 -16.10 -0.51 24.02
N GLN A 62 -16.57 -1.00 22.86
CA GLN A 62 -17.44 -2.16 22.74
C GLN A 62 -16.67 -3.47 22.51
N GLY A 63 -15.33 -3.43 22.45
CA GLY A 63 -14.48 -4.60 22.21
C GLY A 63 -14.40 -5.05 20.76
N TYR A 64 -14.82 -4.22 19.79
CA TYR A 64 -14.67 -4.48 18.36
C TYR A 64 -13.48 -3.73 17.77
N LEU A 65 -12.92 -4.27 16.69
CA LEU A 65 -11.83 -3.59 15.98
C LEU A 65 -12.32 -2.26 15.41
N ARG A 66 -11.54 -1.21 15.65
CA ARG A 66 -11.79 0.14 15.16
C ARG A 66 -11.72 0.18 13.63
N LYS A 67 -12.64 0.90 13.00
CA LYS A 67 -12.68 1.02 11.54
C LYS A 67 -11.40 1.67 10.99
N GLU A 68 -10.83 2.60 11.73
CA GLU A 68 -9.69 3.42 11.32
C GLU A 68 -8.44 2.58 11.05
N ILE A 69 -8.25 1.48 11.79
CA ILE A 69 -7.11 0.57 11.59
C ILE A 69 -7.19 -0.14 10.23
N PHE A 70 -8.39 -0.24 9.66
CA PHE A 70 -8.59 -0.83 8.33
C PHE A 70 -8.55 0.22 7.23
N THR A 71 -8.78 1.50 7.53
CA THR A 71 -8.94 2.55 6.53
C THR A 71 -7.92 3.66 6.72
N THR A 72 -8.27 4.74 7.41
CA THR A 72 -7.52 6.00 7.49
C THR A 72 -6.13 5.82 8.08
N GLU A 73 -5.99 5.05 9.17
CA GLU A 73 -4.70 4.79 9.78
C GLU A 73 -3.84 3.87 8.90
N ALA A 74 -4.44 2.85 8.27
CA ALA A 74 -3.73 1.96 7.36
C ALA A 74 -3.23 2.69 6.10
N GLU A 75 -4.07 3.53 5.49
CA GLU A 75 -3.72 4.37 4.34
C GLU A 75 -2.58 5.34 4.68
N MET A 76 -2.68 5.99 5.85
CA MET A 76 -1.64 6.91 6.34
C MET A 76 -0.31 6.20 6.54
N VAL A 77 -0.29 5.06 7.24
CA VAL A 77 0.92 4.26 7.45
C VAL A 77 1.51 3.81 6.12
N ALA A 78 0.69 3.30 5.21
CA ALA A 78 1.13 2.86 3.88
C ALA A 78 1.79 4.01 3.10
N GLY A 79 1.19 5.20 3.14
CA GLY A 79 1.73 6.40 2.51
C GLY A 79 3.07 6.84 3.11
N VAL A 80 3.17 6.88 4.44
CA VAL A 80 4.42 7.22 5.15
C VAL A 80 5.53 6.23 4.77
N LEU A 81 5.27 4.92 4.85
CA LEU A 81 6.25 3.90 4.53
C LEU A 81 6.71 3.99 3.06
N ALA A 82 5.77 4.22 2.13
CA ALA A 82 6.10 4.38 0.71
C ALA A 82 6.96 5.63 0.46
N ALA A 83 6.64 6.75 1.12
CA ALA A 83 7.41 7.98 1.05
C ALA A 83 8.82 7.84 1.64
N SER A 84 8.98 7.03 2.69
CA SER A 84 10.27 6.73 3.31
C SER A 84 11.12 5.71 2.53
N GLY A 85 10.68 5.21 1.38
CA GLY A 85 11.45 4.28 0.54
C GLY A 85 11.30 2.81 0.91
N MET A 86 10.24 2.43 1.60
CA MET A 86 9.88 1.02 1.79
C MET A 86 9.55 0.35 0.45
N THR A 87 9.85 -0.94 0.31
CA THR A 87 9.47 -1.74 -0.85
C THR A 87 8.35 -2.73 -0.51
N SER A 88 7.49 -3.00 -1.50
CA SER A 88 6.37 -3.96 -1.35
C SER A 88 6.87 -5.34 -0.94
N ALA A 89 8.00 -5.78 -1.51
CA ALA A 89 8.61 -7.07 -1.21
C ALA A 89 9.08 -7.16 0.25
N SER A 90 9.76 -6.13 0.76
CA SER A 90 10.20 -6.10 2.16
C SER A 90 9.01 -6.06 3.11
N LEU A 91 8.01 -5.22 2.81
CA LEU A 91 6.81 -5.08 3.64
C LEU A 91 6.08 -6.41 3.78
N ARG A 92 5.88 -7.11 2.65
CA ARG A 92 5.21 -8.40 2.61
C ARG A 92 6.00 -9.49 3.33
N ARG A 93 7.33 -9.47 3.29
CA ARG A 93 8.16 -10.43 4.05
C ARG A 93 7.93 -10.31 5.56
N PHE A 94 7.88 -9.09 6.10
CA PHE A 94 7.60 -8.87 7.51
C PHE A 94 6.17 -9.25 7.89
N TYR A 95 5.19 -8.87 7.06
CA TYR A 95 3.80 -9.28 7.26
C TYR A 95 3.63 -10.81 7.28
N ASN A 96 4.25 -11.53 6.35
CA ASN A 96 4.19 -12.99 6.31
C ASN A 96 4.79 -13.62 7.57
N LYS A 97 5.85 -13.03 8.12
CA LYS A 97 6.43 -13.48 9.39
C LYS A 97 5.45 -13.30 10.54
N LEU A 98 4.79 -12.14 10.64
CA LEU A 98 3.78 -11.90 11.67
C LEU A 98 2.60 -12.86 11.52
N ARG A 99 2.10 -13.05 10.30
CA ARG A 99 1.01 -13.99 10.01
C ARG A 99 1.38 -15.43 10.40
N GLY A 100 2.62 -15.86 10.16
CA GLY A 100 3.08 -17.17 10.58
C GLY A 100 3.11 -17.35 12.10
N ILE A 101 3.43 -16.29 12.85
CA ILE A 101 3.35 -16.31 14.32
C ILE A 101 1.90 -16.39 14.77
N TYR A 102 1.01 -15.60 14.16
CA TYR A 102 -0.40 -15.63 14.48
C TYR A 102 -1.05 -16.97 14.17
N ALA A 103 -0.69 -17.62 13.06
CA ALA A 103 -1.15 -18.97 12.74
C ALA A 103 -0.75 -19.98 13.83
N ARG A 104 0.51 -19.95 14.30
CA ARG A 104 0.97 -20.80 15.42
C ARG A 104 0.18 -20.53 16.70
N TYR A 105 -0.12 -19.27 16.99
CA TYR A 105 -1.00 -18.92 18.11
C TYR A 105 -2.40 -19.50 17.92
N GLN A 106 -2.96 -19.42 16.72
CA GLN A 106 -4.29 -19.98 16.43
C GLN A 106 -4.34 -21.50 16.61
N ASP A 107 -3.24 -22.20 16.35
CA ASP A 107 -3.14 -23.65 16.52
C ASP A 107 -2.94 -24.05 17.99
N ASN A 108 -1.97 -23.43 18.68
CA ASN A 108 -1.58 -23.83 20.03
C ASN A 108 -2.41 -23.17 21.14
N LYS A 109 -3.06 -22.04 20.85
CA LYS A 109 -3.76 -21.15 21.81
C LYS A 109 -2.93 -20.69 23.01
N ASN A 110 -1.62 -20.89 22.99
CA ASN A 110 -0.71 -20.48 24.04
C ASN A 110 -0.05 -19.14 23.69
N PHE A 111 -0.53 -18.06 24.30
CA PHE A 111 -0.02 -16.72 24.02
C PHE A 111 1.39 -16.49 24.57
N ASP A 112 1.73 -17.07 25.73
CA ASP A 112 3.05 -16.89 26.35
C ASP A 112 4.16 -17.56 25.54
N GLU A 113 3.86 -18.71 24.91
CA GLU A 113 4.79 -19.37 23.97
C GLU A 113 5.12 -18.48 22.75
N ILE A 114 4.19 -17.59 22.39
CA ILE A 114 4.27 -16.77 21.17
C ILE A 114 5.04 -15.47 21.41
N LYS A 115 5.05 -14.93 22.63
CA LYS A 115 5.74 -13.69 23.01
C LYS A 115 7.22 -13.64 22.56
N PRO A 116 8.06 -14.68 22.77
CA PRO A 116 9.43 -14.69 22.28
C PRO A 116 9.56 -14.49 20.77
N TYR A 117 8.58 -14.93 19.97
CA TYR A 117 8.58 -14.72 18.53
C TYR A 117 8.22 -13.28 18.15
N LEU A 118 7.35 -12.63 18.93
CA LEU A 118 7.06 -11.20 18.79
C LEU A 118 8.28 -10.36 19.17
N TYR A 119 8.99 -10.69 20.25
CA TYR A 119 10.19 -9.96 20.66
C TYR A 119 11.30 -9.97 19.61
N LYS A 120 11.36 -11.02 18.77
CA LYS A 120 12.30 -11.06 17.64
C LYS A 120 12.06 -9.92 16.64
N PHE A 121 10.88 -9.29 16.57
CA PHE A 121 10.65 -8.17 15.65
C PHE A 121 11.52 -6.96 15.98
N TYR A 122 11.78 -6.64 17.25
CA TYR A 122 12.63 -5.51 17.64
C TYR A 122 14.04 -5.57 17.02
N PRO A 123 14.84 -6.65 17.21
CA PRO A 123 16.16 -6.75 16.60
C PRO A 123 16.08 -6.93 15.08
N ASN A 124 15.06 -7.61 14.54
CA ASN A 124 14.94 -7.79 13.08
C ASN A 124 14.69 -6.46 12.36
N ALA A 125 13.81 -5.61 12.90
CA ALA A 125 13.55 -4.29 12.34
C ALA A 125 14.80 -3.41 12.44
N THR A 126 15.50 -3.45 13.58
CA THR A 126 16.75 -2.70 13.78
C THR A 126 17.86 -3.14 12.81
N ASP A 127 18.06 -4.44 12.62
CA ASP A 127 19.04 -4.97 11.66
C ASP A 127 18.65 -4.62 10.22
N ALA A 128 17.37 -4.70 9.86
CA ALA A 128 16.89 -4.33 8.53
C ALA A 128 17.10 -2.84 8.23
N VAL A 129 16.89 -1.95 9.21
CA VAL A 129 17.22 -0.52 9.09
C VAL A 129 18.72 -0.31 8.92
N ARG A 130 19.55 -0.96 9.75
CA ARG A 130 21.01 -0.87 9.66
C ARG A 130 21.53 -1.30 8.29
N ARG A 131 20.94 -2.35 7.72
CA ARG A 131 21.22 -2.85 6.36
C ARG A 131 20.57 -2.02 5.25
N LYS A 132 19.85 -0.95 5.58
CA LYS A 132 19.12 -0.07 4.64
C LYS A 132 18.09 -0.82 3.78
N ILE A 133 17.54 -1.92 4.30
CA ILE A 133 16.50 -2.72 3.62
C ILE A 133 15.12 -2.09 3.83
N VAL A 134 14.91 -1.48 5.00
CA VAL A 134 13.66 -0.83 5.41
C VAL A 134 13.95 0.54 6.01
N PRO A 135 13.03 1.50 5.94
CA PRO A 135 13.20 2.81 6.54
C PRO A 135 13.06 2.79 8.07
N GLU A 136 13.55 3.85 8.70
CA GLU A 136 13.46 4.05 10.16
C GLU A 136 12.00 4.12 10.64
N GLU A 137 11.12 4.71 9.83
CA GLU A 137 9.68 4.79 10.06
C GLU A 137 9.05 3.40 10.17
N PHE A 138 9.58 2.41 9.45
CA PHE A 138 9.14 1.02 9.58
C PHE A 138 9.52 0.43 10.93
N ARG A 139 10.72 0.72 11.46
CA ARG A 139 11.10 0.30 12.82
C ARG A 139 10.17 0.90 13.86
N ARG A 140 9.82 2.18 13.72
CA ARG A 140 8.86 2.82 14.64
C ARG A 140 7.48 2.19 14.58
N PHE A 141 6.97 1.93 13.37
CA PHE A 141 5.72 1.20 13.16
C PHE A 141 5.74 -0.16 13.87
N ILE A 142 6.79 -0.97 13.65
CA ILE A 142 6.93 -2.28 14.29
C ILE A 142 6.98 -2.16 15.81
N ASN A 143 7.78 -1.25 16.36
CA ASN A 143 7.93 -1.13 17.81
C ASN A 143 6.61 -0.79 18.52
N ILE A 144 5.83 0.15 17.97
CA ILE A 144 4.54 0.55 18.55
C ILE A 144 3.57 -0.63 18.52
N ASN A 145 3.45 -1.29 17.37
CA ASN A 145 2.49 -2.38 17.21
C ASN A 145 2.88 -3.64 18.01
N VAL A 146 4.18 -3.96 18.10
CA VAL A 146 4.66 -5.09 18.90
C VAL A 146 4.44 -4.85 20.40
N ALA A 147 4.70 -3.62 20.87
CA ALA A 147 4.45 -3.24 22.26
C ALA A 147 2.97 -3.34 22.66
N LEU A 148 2.04 -3.12 21.72
CA LEU A 148 0.61 -3.39 21.95
C LEU A 148 0.30 -4.89 21.87
N ALA A 149 0.84 -5.58 20.85
CA ALA A 149 0.57 -6.99 20.58
C ALA A 149 1.11 -7.94 21.66
N GLU A 150 2.11 -7.56 22.43
CA GLU A 150 2.64 -8.38 23.54
C GLU A 150 1.76 -8.34 24.81
N GLN A 151 0.85 -7.37 24.91
CA GLN A 151 -0.02 -7.18 26.08
C GLN A 151 -1.19 -8.17 26.08
N SER A 152 -1.77 -8.46 24.92
CA SER A 152 -2.93 -9.35 24.81
C SER A 152 -3.02 -10.06 23.46
N PRO A 153 -3.62 -11.26 23.41
CA PRO A 153 -3.87 -11.97 22.16
C PRO A 153 -4.84 -11.23 21.23
N GLU A 154 -5.75 -10.43 21.79
CA GLU A 154 -6.63 -9.53 21.05
C GLU A 154 -5.79 -8.49 20.30
N ASN A 155 -4.84 -7.84 20.97
CA ASN A 155 -3.97 -6.86 20.33
C ASN A 155 -3.08 -7.49 19.25
N LEU A 156 -2.66 -8.75 19.43
CA LEU A 156 -1.98 -9.48 18.37
C LEU A 156 -2.87 -9.64 17.12
N LYS A 157 -4.15 -9.98 17.29
CA LYS A 157 -5.11 -10.01 16.18
C LYS A 157 -5.26 -8.63 15.55
N GLY A 158 -5.43 -7.59 16.36
CA GLY A 158 -5.53 -6.20 15.89
C GLY A 158 -4.33 -5.78 15.04
N PHE A 159 -3.12 -6.12 15.48
CA PHE A 159 -1.90 -5.86 14.71
C PHE A 159 -1.89 -6.60 13.36
N VAL A 160 -2.25 -7.89 13.34
CA VAL A 160 -2.29 -8.68 12.09
C VAL A 160 -3.25 -8.07 11.08
N GLU A 161 -4.46 -7.70 11.52
CA GLU A 161 -5.48 -7.09 10.67
C GLU A 161 -5.04 -5.70 10.18
N HIS A 162 -4.53 -4.85 11.07
CA HIS A 162 -4.02 -3.54 10.71
C HIS A 162 -2.87 -3.63 9.69
N PHE A 163 -1.89 -4.51 9.94
CA PHE A 163 -0.76 -4.68 9.03
C PHE A 163 -1.22 -5.25 7.68
N GLN A 164 -2.20 -6.16 7.66
CA GLN A 164 -2.80 -6.62 6.41
C GLN A 164 -3.39 -5.46 5.60
N SER A 165 -4.14 -4.56 6.24
CA SER A 165 -4.68 -3.37 5.57
C SER A 165 -3.57 -2.45 5.07
N VAL A 166 -2.51 -2.22 5.86
CA VAL A 166 -1.34 -1.45 5.41
C VAL A 166 -0.74 -2.06 4.14
N VAL A 167 -0.54 -3.38 4.10
CA VAL A 167 -0.04 -4.07 2.90
C VAL A 167 -0.99 -3.91 1.71
N ALA A 168 -2.30 -3.92 1.93
CA ALA A 168 -3.30 -3.78 0.87
C ALA A 168 -3.33 -2.36 0.26
N TYR A 169 -3.14 -1.33 1.09
CA TYR A 169 -3.06 0.06 0.64
C TYR A 169 -1.69 0.46 0.10
N PHE A 170 -0.65 -0.31 0.43
CA PHE A 170 0.71 -0.03 0.03
C PHE A 170 0.86 -0.03 -1.49
N LYS A 171 1.35 1.10 -2.01
CA LYS A 171 1.74 1.27 -3.40
C LYS A 171 3.20 1.69 -3.38
N ASP A 172 4.09 0.83 -3.84
CA ASP A 172 5.48 1.24 -3.99
C ASP A 172 5.61 2.32 -5.06
N ASN A 173 6.70 3.09 -4.93
CA ASN A 173 7.09 4.09 -5.91
C ASN A 173 7.85 3.47 -7.09
N GLU A 174 7.83 2.14 -7.30
CA GLU A 174 8.64 1.49 -8.35
C GLU A 174 8.21 1.90 -9.77
N GLY A 175 7.02 2.50 -9.93
CA GLY A 175 6.59 3.16 -11.16
C GLY A 175 7.22 4.53 -11.47
N ARG A 176 8.18 5.03 -10.66
CA ARG A 176 8.93 6.29 -10.90
C ARG A 176 10.37 6.08 -11.37
N ARG A 177 10.72 4.90 -11.89
CA ARG A 177 11.92 4.75 -12.72
C ARG A 177 11.55 5.06 -14.17
N ASN A 178 11.58 6.35 -14.51
CA ASN A 178 11.71 6.82 -15.90
C ASN A 178 13.14 6.61 -16.37
#